data_AF-A0A150I254-F1
#
_entry.id   AF-A0A150I254-F1
#
_cell.length_a   1.000
_cell.length_b   1.000
_cell.length_c   1.000
_cell.angle_alpha   90.00
_cell.angle_beta   90.00
_cell.angle_gamma   90.00
#
_symmetry.space_group_name_H-M   'P 1'
#
loop_
_entity.id
_entity.type
_entity.pdbx_description
1 polymer ?
#
loop_
_entity_poly.entity_id
_entity_poly.type
_entity_poly.pdbx_seq_one_letter_code
_entity_poly.pdbx_strand_id
1 'polypeptide(L)'
;MDSFDLKIRYPHHIDLKDVEQLGALNTIGVLTRFDKMGWKQQLSRWLQLDGASPTFTITDGKTERTIEIVLNTYGSEQELKFIVKTDIPVLVDKKQVFGLIKR
;
A
#
# COMPACT_ATOMS: atom_id res chain seq x y z
N MET A 1 -19.99 -6.21 9.20
CA MET A 1 -19.29 -6.00 7.92
C MET A 1 -18.02 -5.24 8.21
N ASP A 2 -16.91 -5.68 7.65
CA ASP A 2 -15.65 -4.95 7.75
C ASP A 2 -15.74 -3.71 6.85
N SER A 3 -15.30 -2.58 7.37
CA SER A 3 -15.46 -1.26 6.78
C SER A 3 -14.13 -0.54 6.84
N PHE A 4 -13.58 -0.26 5.67
CA PHE A 4 -12.26 0.33 5.51
C PHE A 4 -12.36 1.67 4.80
N ASP A 5 -11.74 2.68 5.38
CA ASP A 5 -11.54 3.95 4.71
C ASP A 5 -10.35 3.83 3.76
N LEU A 6 -10.49 4.38 2.55
CA LEU A 6 -9.49 4.28 1.51
C LEU A 6 -9.02 5.67 1.10
N LYS A 7 -7.70 5.89 1.11
CA LYS A 7 -7.07 7.10 0.58
C LYS A 7 -6.09 6.72 -0.52
N ILE A 8 -6.18 7.41 -1.64
CA ILE A 8 -5.33 7.17 -2.82
C ILE A 8 -4.58 8.45 -3.16
N ARG A 9 -3.28 8.34 -3.43
CA ARG A 9 -2.48 9.43 -3.99
C ARG A 9 -1.98 9.07 -5.37
N TYR A 10 -2.10 9.99 -6.31
CA TYR A 10 -1.64 9.85 -7.69
C TYR A 10 -0.44 10.76 -7.97
N PRO A 11 0.33 10.50 -9.04
CA PRO A 11 1.51 11.30 -9.37
C PRO A 11 1.26 12.79 -9.58
N HIS A 12 0.05 13.17 -10.02
CA HIS A 12 -0.33 14.55 -10.29
C HIS A 12 -0.77 15.32 -9.03
N HIS A 13 -0.86 14.65 -7.87
CA HIS A 13 -1.16 15.30 -6.59
C HIS A 13 0.09 16.00 -6.06
N ILE A 14 0.24 17.29 -6.39
CA ILE A 14 1.43 18.09 -6.10
C ILE A 14 1.57 18.35 -4.59
N ASP A 15 0.46 18.56 -3.87
CA ASP A 15 0.46 18.68 -2.41
C ASP A 15 0.51 17.28 -1.77
N LEU A 16 1.19 17.17 -0.62
CA LEU A 16 1.18 15.97 0.21
C LEU A 16 -0.22 15.68 0.79
N LYS A 17 -1.05 16.70 0.93
CA LYS A 17 -2.43 16.59 1.41
C LYS A 17 -3.44 16.24 0.31
N ASP A 18 -3.03 16.33 -0.95
CA ASP A 18 -3.91 16.03 -2.07
C ASP A 18 -4.03 14.51 -2.23
N VAL A 19 -5.19 13.99 -1.82
CA VAL A 19 -5.52 12.57 -1.81
C VAL A 19 -6.99 12.38 -2.19
N GLU A 20 -7.27 11.37 -3.01
CA GLU A 20 -8.63 10.92 -3.25
C GLU A 20 -9.07 10.09 -2.03
N GLN A 21 -10.04 10.60 -1.27
CA GLN A 21 -10.64 9.86 -0.19
C GLN A 21 -11.92 9.18 -0.67
N LEU A 22 -11.90 7.86 -0.62
CA LEU A 22 -13.04 7.00 -0.90
C LEU A 22 -13.68 6.64 0.45
N GLY A 23 -15.00 6.76 0.52
CA GLY A 23 -15.76 6.38 1.73
C GLY A 23 -15.63 4.89 2.05
N ALA A 24 -16.16 4.48 3.20
CA ALA A 24 -16.14 3.12 3.71
C ALA A 24 -16.42 2.04 2.66
N LEU A 25 -15.42 1.16 2.40
CA LEU A 25 -15.52 0.00 1.53
C LEU A 25 -15.37 -1.30 2.33
N ASN A 26 -16.01 -2.37 1.84
CA ASN A 26 -15.69 -3.71 2.29
C ASN A 26 -14.42 -4.23 1.59
N THR A 27 -13.90 -5.38 2.01
CA THR A 27 -12.68 -6.00 1.44
C THR A 27 -12.73 -6.15 -0.08
N ILE A 28 -13.88 -6.58 -0.64
CA ILE A 28 -14.05 -6.74 -2.09
C ILE A 28 -13.92 -5.38 -2.79
N GLY A 29 -14.53 -4.34 -2.21
CA GLY A 29 -14.44 -2.96 -2.71
C GLY A 29 -13.00 -2.45 -2.70
N VAL A 30 -12.26 -2.69 -1.61
CA VAL A 30 -10.84 -2.31 -1.51
C VAL A 30 -10.00 -3.00 -2.58
N LEU A 31 -10.11 -4.33 -2.72
CA LEU A 31 -9.37 -5.09 -3.73
C LEU A 31 -9.73 -4.64 -5.16
N THR A 32 -11.02 -4.42 -5.43
CA THR A 32 -11.48 -3.92 -6.73
C THR A 32 -10.89 -2.55 -7.05
N ARG A 33 -10.74 -1.67 -6.04
CA ARG A 33 -10.10 -0.36 -6.23
C ARG A 33 -8.61 -0.49 -6.47
N PHE A 34 -7.93 -1.38 -5.75
CA PHE A 34 -6.51 -1.65 -5.95
C PHE A 34 -6.22 -2.12 -7.37
N ASP A 35 -7.01 -3.05 -7.91
CA ASP A 35 -6.83 -3.55 -9.29
C ASP A 35 -7.08 -2.45 -10.34
N LYS A 36 -8.05 -1.56 -10.07
CA LYS A 36 -8.41 -0.45 -10.96
C LYS A 36 -7.42 0.72 -10.92
N MET A 37 -6.41 0.70 -10.05
CA MET A 37 -5.41 1.77 -9.97
C MET A 37 -4.59 1.96 -11.25
N GLY A 38 -4.48 0.91 -12.09
CA GLY A 38 -3.67 0.97 -13.31
C GLY A 38 -2.20 1.27 -12.99
N TRP A 39 -1.61 0.51 -12.06
CA TRP A 39 -0.28 0.78 -11.49
C TRP A 39 0.84 1.06 -12.50
N LYS A 40 0.85 0.35 -13.64
CA LYS A 40 1.81 0.62 -14.74
C LYS A 40 1.62 2.00 -15.35
N GLN A 41 0.37 2.45 -15.52
CA GLN A 41 0.07 3.79 -15.99
C GLN A 41 0.50 4.84 -14.96
N GLN A 42 0.31 4.57 -13.67
CA GLN A 42 0.78 5.48 -12.61
C GLN A 42 2.31 5.59 -12.59
N LEU A 43 3.03 4.48 -12.79
CA LEU A 43 4.49 4.50 -12.95
C LEU A 43 4.91 5.39 -14.14
N SER A 44 4.26 5.18 -15.30
CA SER A 44 4.52 5.98 -16.50
C SER A 44 4.25 7.48 -16.27
N ARG A 45 3.16 7.83 -15.59
CA ARG A 45 2.85 9.22 -15.24
C ARG A 45 3.86 9.80 -14.25
N TRP A 46 4.30 9.02 -13.29
CA TRP A 46 5.34 9.45 -12.35
C TRP A 46 6.65 9.77 -13.08
N LEU A 47 7.09 8.92 -14.02
CA LEU A 47 8.28 9.16 -14.84
C LEU A 47 8.17 10.43 -15.69
N GLN A 48 6.96 10.78 -16.15
CA GLN A 48 6.72 11.99 -16.95
C GLN A 48 6.68 13.28 -16.11
N LEU A 49 6.17 13.19 -14.89
CA LEU A 49 5.90 14.35 -14.04
C LEU A 49 6.97 14.59 -12.97
N ASP A 50 7.83 13.61 -12.71
CA ASP A 50 8.67 13.54 -11.50
C ASP A 50 7.86 13.84 -10.23
N GLY A 51 6.67 13.24 -10.18
CA GLY A 51 5.61 13.60 -9.24
C GLY A 51 5.64 12.82 -7.92
N ALA A 52 4.49 12.77 -7.28
CA ALA A 52 4.27 11.97 -6.09
C ALA A 52 4.37 10.46 -6.37
N SER A 53 5.02 9.69 -5.50
CA SER A 53 4.88 8.23 -5.56
C SER A 53 3.40 7.84 -5.35
N PRO A 54 2.82 7.01 -6.22
CA PRO A 54 1.46 6.51 -6.03
C PRO A 54 1.31 5.75 -4.70
N THR A 55 0.28 6.08 -3.93
CA THR A 55 -0.02 5.41 -2.67
C THR A 55 -1.46 4.92 -2.61
N PHE A 56 -1.68 3.81 -1.91
CA PHE A 56 -2.99 3.22 -1.63
C PHE A 56 -3.04 2.85 -0.16
N THR A 57 -3.80 3.64 0.61
CA THR A 57 -3.85 3.58 2.07
C THR A 57 -5.19 3.06 2.52
N ILE A 58 -5.19 1.96 3.26
CA ILE A 58 -6.37 1.28 3.79
C ILE A 58 -6.34 1.47 5.31
N THR A 59 -7.38 2.06 5.88
CA THR A 59 -7.53 2.24 7.33
C THR A 59 -8.77 1.49 7.81
N ASP A 60 -8.63 0.62 8.82
CA ASP A 60 -9.76 0.00 9.49
C ASP A 60 -10.46 1.03 10.39
N GLY A 61 -11.73 1.31 10.12
CA GLY A 61 -12.50 2.29 10.89
C GLY A 61 -12.74 1.91 12.35
N LYS A 62 -12.52 0.64 12.75
CA LYS A 62 -12.68 0.20 14.14
C LYS A 62 -11.40 0.27 14.96
N THR A 63 -10.28 -0.15 14.38
CA THR A 63 -9.00 -0.26 15.09
C THR A 63 -8.05 0.89 14.77
N GLU A 64 -8.40 1.73 13.79
CA GLU A 64 -7.59 2.82 13.21
C GLU A 64 -6.25 2.34 12.62
N ARG A 65 -6.07 1.01 12.54
CA ARG A 65 -4.88 0.40 11.95
C ARG A 65 -4.86 0.61 10.46
N THR A 66 -3.66 0.79 9.93
CA THR A 66 -3.44 1.21 8.56
C THR A 66 -2.45 0.32 7.83
N ILE A 67 -2.75 0.06 6.56
CA ILE A 67 -1.83 -0.49 5.56
C ILE A 67 -1.67 0.56 4.47
N GLU A 68 -0.45 1.04 4.27
CA GLU A 68 -0.08 1.88 3.13
C GLU A 68 0.74 1.06 2.13
N ILE A 69 0.25 0.95 0.90
CA ILE A 69 0.96 0.34 -0.22
C ILE A 69 1.48 1.46 -1.11
N VAL A 70 2.80 1.56 -1.24
CA VAL A 70 3.49 2.59 -2.04
C VAL A 70 4.11 1.94 -3.26
N LEU A 71 3.85 2.49 -4.45
CA LEU A 71 4.56 2.06 -5.65
C LEU A 71 6.01 2.51 -5.58
N ASN A 72 6.95 1.55 -5.64
CA ASN A 72 8.37 1.82 -5.72
C ASN A 72 8.74 2.19 -7.16
N THR A 73 8.94 3.49 -7.37
CA THR A 73 9.20 4.08 -8.68
C THR A 73 10.66 3.96 -9.13
N TYR A 74 11.56 3.53 -8.24
CA TYR A 74 12.98 3.28 -8.53
C TYR A 74 13.29 1.78 -8.72
N GLY A 75 12.24 0.94 -8.81
CA GLY A 75 12.36 -0.48 -9.09
C GLY A 75 12.81 -0.76 -10.54
N SER A 76 13.46 -1.90 -10.75
CA SER A 76 13.81 -2.40 -12.09
C SER A 76 12.58 -2.47 -13.01
N GLU A 77 12.72 -1.98 -14.25
CA GLU A 77 11.65 -1.69 -15.22
C GLU A 77 10.72 -2.87 -15.59
N GLN A 78 11.10 -4.12 -15.29
CA GLN A 78 10.35 -5.30 -15.72
C GLN A 78 9.15 -5.63 -14.81
N GLU A 79 9.16 -5.21 -13.54
CA GLU A 79 8.13 -5.58 -12.58
C GLU A 79 7.74 -4.43 -11.65
N LEU A 80 6.45 -4.35 -11.31
CA LEU A 80 5.98 -3.40 -10.31
C LEU A 80 6.49 -3.83 -8.93
N LYS A 81 7.22 -2.94 -8.26
CA LYS A 81 7.68 -3.14 -6.89
C LYS A 81 6.86 -2.29 -5.97
N PHE A 82 6.51 -2.82 -4.81
CA PHE A 82 5.72 -2.11 -3.80
C PHE A 82 6.43 -2.13 -2.46
N ILE A 83 6.31 -1.04 -1.72
CA ILE A 83 6.69 -0.95 -0.31
C ILE A 83 5.39 -0.98 0.48
N VAL A 84 5.28 -1.92 1.42
CA VAL A 84 4.14 -2.00 2.34
C VAL A 84 4.58 -1.46 3.68
N LYS A 85 3.88 -0.42 4.16
CA LYS A 85 4.03 0.11 5.52
C LYS A 85 2.77 -0.22 6.29
N THR A 86 2.92 -0.72 7.51
CA THR A 86 1.78 -1.04 8.35
C THR A 86 2.12 -0.86 9.82
N ASP A 87 1.12 -0.43 10.58
CA ASP A 87 1.17 -0.42 12.04
C ASP A 87 0.53 -1.69 12.64
N ILE A 88 0.07 -2.63 11.80
CA ILE A 88 -0.47 -3.91 12.23
C ILE A 88 0.69 -4.78 12.71
N PRO A 89 0.65 -5.31 13.95
CA PRO A 89 1.69 -6.20 14.44
C PRO A 89 1.80 -7.45 13.57
N VAL A 90 2.95 -7.64 12.92
CA VAL A 90 3.24 -8.87 12.19
C VAL A 90 3.81 -9.89 13.17
N LEU A 91 3.01 -10.88 13.54
CA LEU A 91 3.48 -12.04 14.29
C LEU A 91 4.23 -12.96 13.33
N VAL A 92 5.55 -12.82 13.27
CA VAL A 92 6.40 -13.80 12.59
C VAL A 92 6.60 -14.95 13.56
N ASP A 93 6.04 -16.11 13.25
CA ASP A 93 6.40 -17.34 13.93
C ASP A 93 7.92 -17.51 13.82
N LYS A 94 8.62 -17.29 14.94
CA LYS A 94 10.02 -17.67 15.04
C LYS A 94 10.06 -19.17 14.80
N LYS A 95 10.48 -19.59 13.60
CA LYS A 95 10.95 -20.96 13.40
C LYS A 95 11.96 -21.21 14.51
N GLN A 96 11.61 -22.07 15.46
CA GLN A 96 12.57 -22.57 16.42
C GLN A 96 13.70 -23.16 15.58
N VAL A 97 14.88 -22.53 15.66
CA VAL A 97 16.11 -23.13 15.14
C VAL A 97 16.42 -24.27 16.10
N PHE A 98 15.77 -25.41 15.88
CA PHE A 98 16.09 -26.62 16.61
C PHE A 98 17.52 -27.04 16.26
N GLY A 99 18.36 -27.04 17.29
CA GLY A 99 19.66 -27.73 17.28
C GLY A 99 20.85 -26.78 17.32
N LEU A 100 21.33 -26.47 18.53
CA LEU A 100 22.75 -26.52 18.95
C LEU A 100 22.97 -25.72 20.25
N ILE A 101 22.30 -26.12 21.35
CA ILE A 101 22.92 -26.00 22.67
C ILE A 101 22.73 -27.35 23.37
N LYS A 102 23.76 -28.19 23.25
CA LYS A 102 24.09 -29.15 24.30
C LYS A 102 25.41 -28.69 24.90
N ARG A 103 25.37 -28.22 26.15
CA ARG A 103 26.40 -28.47 27.16
C ARG A 103 25.76 -28.30 28.53
#